data_AF-A0A3S2ABV9-F1
#
_entry.id   AF-A0A3S2ABV9-F1
#
_cell.length_a   1.000
_cell.length_b   1.000
_cell.length_c   1.000
_cell.angle_alpha   90.00
_cell.angle_beta   90.00
_cell.angle_gamma   90.00
#
_symmetry.space_group_name_H-M   'P 1'
#
loop_
_entity.id
_entity.type
_entity.pdbx_description
1 polymer ?
#
loop_
_entity_poly.entity_id
_entity_poly.type
_entity_poly.pdbx_seq_one_letter_code
_entity_poly.pdbx_strand_id
1 'polypeptide(L)'
;SHDNRSCGLRVPAGGRAARRVENRLPGADSNPYLAIAGSLLAGYLGVEQKLARSPEASGNAYKIKSTLPKTMEEALDRFEACGPVRELLGEDFFQTYLRVKSVELDLFQGVVTSWERDHLLLKV
;
A
#
# COMPACT_ATOMS: atom_id res chain seq x y z
N SER A 1 2.34 -7.48 16.36
CA SER A 1 2.68 -6.53 17.42
C SER A 1 1.39 -6.12 18.11
N HIS A 2 1.27 -6.41 19.40
CA HIS A 2 0.11 -5.99 20.18
C HIS A 2 0.20 -4.49 20.49
N ASP A 3 -0.77 -3.74 19.98
CA ASP A 3 -0.93 -2.29 20.17
C ASP A 3 0.25 -1.36 19.77
N ASN A 4 1.18 -1.84 18.93
CA ASN A 4 2.26 -0.98 18.44
C ASN A 4 1.77 0.00 17.37
N ARG A 5 1.73 1.28 17.71
CA ARG A 5 1.28 2.38 16.85
C ARG A 5 2.28 2.83 15.79
N SER A 6 3.46 2.22 15.71
CA SER A 6 4.42 2.44 14.62
C SER A 6 4.27 1.42 13.47
N CYS A 7 3.48 0.36 13.66
CA CYS A 7 3.27 -0.68 12.64
C CYS A 7 2.13 -0.33 11.68
N GLY A 8 2.27 -0.73 10.41
CA GLY A 8 1.23 -0.61 9.38
C GLY A 8 0.06 -1.58 9.57
N LEU A 9 0.30 -2.77 10.11
CA LEU A 9 -0.74 -3.69 10.58
C LEU A 9 -0.67 -3.81 12.10
N ARG A 10 -1.79 -3.59 12.78
CA ARG A 10 -1.89 -3.63 14.25
C ARG A 10 -2.98 -4.60 14.69
N VAL A 11 -2.75 -5.29 15.82
CA VAL A 11 -3.80 -6.00 16.55
C VAL A 11 -4.12 -5.18 17.80
N PRO A 12 -5.25 -4.44 17.83
CA PRO A 12 -5.62 -3.64 18.98
C PRO A 12 -5.80 -4.49 20.24
N ALA A 13 -5.56 -3.88 21.41
CA ALA A 13 -5.89 -4.50 22.69
C ALA A 13 -7.41 -4.71 22.79
N GLY A 14 -7.82 -5.84 23.37
CA GLY A 14 -9.23 -6.19 23.53
C GLY A 14 -9.44 -7.68 23.79
N GLY A 15 -10.64 -8.00 24.28
CA GLY A 15 -11.09 -9.37 24.46
C GLY A 15 -11.34 -10.09 23.13
N ARG A 16 -11.65 -11.39 23.19
CA ARG A 16 -11.83 -12.25 22.02
C ARG A 16 -12.86 -11.71 21.02
N ALA A 17 -13.97 -11.14 21.49
CA ALA A 17 -15.03 -10.59 20.65
C ALA A 17 -14.59 -9.36 19.83
N ALA A 18 -13.58 -8.62 20.28
CA ALA A 18 -13.06 -7.43 19.60
C ALA A 18 -11.79 -7.69 18.78
N ARG A 19 -11.35 -8.96 18.69
CA ARG A 19 -10.11 -9.35 18.01
C ARG A 19 -10.23 -9.08 16.51
N ARG A 20 -9.35 -8.22 16.01
CA ARG A 20 -9.27 -7.83 14.60
C ARG A 20 -7.86 -7.42 14.22
N VAL A 21 -7.60 -7.37 12.92
CA VAL A 21 -6.43 -6.70 12.35
C VAL A 21 -6.88 -5.32 11.89
N GLU A 22 -6.14 -4.30 12.31
CA GLU A 22 -6.29 -2.92 11.83
C GLU A 22 -5.22 -2.66 10.76
N ASN A 23 -5.67 -2.42 9.53
CA ASN A 23 -4.80 -1.98 8.43
C ASN A 23 -4.72 -0.45 8.42
N ARG A 24 -3.51 0.08 8.62
CA ARG A 24 -3.22 1.51 8.75
C ARG A 24 -2.45 2.07 7.56
N LEU A 25 -2.34 1.28 6.49
CA LEU A 25 -1.66 1.69 5.26
C LEU A 25 -2.53 2.57 4.35
N PRO A 26 -3.84 2.30 4.17
CA PRO A 26 -4.67 3.16 3.32
C PRO A 26 -4.76 4.58 3.87
N GLY A 27 -4.52 5.57 3.01
CA GLY A 27 -4.74 6.98 3.29
C GLY A 27 -6.21 7.37 3.16
N ALA A 28 -6.57 8.58 3.59
CA ALA A 28 -7.93 9.11 3.47
C ALA A 28 -8.34 9.42 2.02
N ASP A 29 -7.36 9.50 1.13
CA ASP A 29 -7.48 9.66 -0.33
C ASP A 29 -7.79 8.36 -1.07
N SER A 30 -7.70 7.21 -0.39
CA SER A 30 -7.94 5.90 -0.98
C SER A 30 -9.43 5.64 -1.20
N ASN A 31 -9.78 4.99 -2.31
CA ASN A 31 -11.13 4.47 -2.50
C ASN A 31 -11.40 3.36 -1.45
N PRO A 32 -12.43 3.51 -0.58
CA PRO A 32 -12.65 2.58 0.53
C PRO A 32 -12.97 1.16 0.06
N TYR A 33 -13.67 1.01 -1.06
CA TYR A 33 -13.98 -0.30 -1.63
C TYR A 33 -12.72 -1.03 -2.07
N LEU A 34 -11.81 -0.32 -2.75
CA LEU A 34 -10.55 -0.89 -3.23
C LEU A 34 -9.58 -1.18 -2.08
N ALA A 35 -9.55 -0.33 -1.06
CA ALA A 35 -8.73 -0.54 0.14
C ALA A 35 -9.17 -1.80 0.91
N ILE A 36 -10.48 -2.01 1.05
CA ILE A 36 -11.04 -3.21 1.67
C ILE A 36 -10.76 -4.43 0.77
N ALA A 37 -11.03 -4.34 -0.53
CA ALA A 37 -10.80 -5.44 -1.47
C ALA A 37 -9.34 -5.90 -1.48
N GLY A 38 -8.38 -4.96 -1.57
CA GLY A 38 -6.96 -5.28 -1.53
C GLY A 38 -6.52 -5.90 -0.20
N SER A 39 -7.08 -5.44 0.92
CA SER A 39 -6.80 -6.02 2.25
C SER A 39 -7.33 -7.47 2.36
N LEU A 40 -8.54 -7.72 1.87
CA LEU A 40 -9.15 -9.04 1.86
C LEU A 40 -8.39 -9.99 0.94
N LEU A 41 -8.02 -9.53 -0.25
CA LEU A 41 -7.26 -10.30 -1.24
C LEU A 41 -5.91 -10.74 -0.66
N ALA A 42 -5.16 -9.83 -0.03
CA ALA A 42 -3.89 -10.16 0.62
C ALA A 42 -4.08 -11.19 1.76
N GLY A 43 -5.13 -11.04 2.56
CA GLY A 43 -5.47 -12.01 3.61
C GLY A 43 -5.83 -13.38 3.06
N TYR A 44 -6.66 -13.41 2.02
CA TYR A 44 -7.08 -14.63 1.31
C TYR A 44 -5.88 -15.38 0.74
N LEU A 45 -4.99 -14.70 -0.01
CA LEU A 45 -3.77 -15.29 -0.54
C LEU A 45 -2.88 -15.90 0.55
N GLY A 46 -2.73 -15.21 1.68
CA GLY A 46 -1.97 -15.71 2.81
C GLY A 46 -2.54 -16.99 3.42
N VAL A 47 -3.87 -17.12 3.49
CA VAL A 47 -4.57 -18.31 3.97
C VAL A 47 -4.43 -19.46 2.97
N GLU A 48 -4.73 -19.21 1.68
CA GLU A 48 -4.67 -20.23 0.62
C GLU A 48 -3.27 -20.82 0.46
N GLN A 49 -2.25 -19.95 0.50
CA GLN A 49 -0.85 -20.36 0.36
C GLN A 49 -0.22 -20.83 1.68
N LYS A 50 -0.98 -20.80 2.79
CA LYS A 50 -0.52 -21.18 4.14
C LYS A 50 0.78 -20.47 4.53
N LEU A 51 0.89 -19.17 4.22
CA LEU A 51 2.10 -18.41 4.47
C LEU A 51 2.39 -18.33 5.97
N ALA A 52 3.65 -18.58 6.32
CA ALA A 52 4.09 -18.39 7.70
C ALA A 52 4.04 -16.92 8.07
N ARG A 53 3.47 -16.60 9.23
CA ARG A 53 3.50 -15.24 9.75
C ARG A 53 4.93 -14.82 10.08
N SER A 54 5.32 -13.62 9.67
CA SER A 54 6.57 -13.03 10.14
C SER A 54 6.50 -12.75 11.65
N PRO A 55 7.67 -12.69 12.34
CA PRO A 55 7.72 -12.29 13.73
C PRO A 55 7.07 -10.92 13.96
N GLU A 56 6.50 -10.73 15.14
CA GLU A 56 5.93 -9.45 15.50
C GLU A 56 7.02 -8.37 15.62
N ALA A 57 6.80 -7.21 15.01
CA ALA A 57 7.69 -6.08 15.20
C ALA A 57 7.73 -5.65 16.69
N SER A 58 8.93 -5.63 17.26
CA SER A 58 9.20 -5.16 18.62
C SER A 58 9.76 -3.74 18.60
N GLY A 59 9.41 -2.95 19.62
CA GLY A 59 9.89 -1.56 19.75
C GLY A 59 9.37 -0.62 18.64
N ASN A 60 10.21 0.32 18.23
CA ASN A 60 9.84 1.34 17.24
C ASN A 60 10.05 0.81 15.81
N ALA A 61 8.95 0.54 15.10
CA ALA A 61 8.96 0.03 13.73
C ALA A 61 9.49 1.04 12.70
N TYR A 62 9.55 2.34 13.02
CA TYR A 62 10.21 3.32 12.14
C TYR A 62 11.71 3.08 11.98
N LYS A 63 12.34 2.31 12.90
CA LYS A 63 13.74 1.90 12.78
C LYS A 63 13.94 0.66 11.91
N ILE A 64 12.85 -0.02 11.54
CA ILE A 64 12.87 -1.18 10.66
C ILE A 64 12.80 -0.67 9.22
N LYS A 65 13.61 -1.25 8.33
CA LYS A 65 13.58 -0.90 6.91
C LYS A 65 12.19 -1.23 6.34
N SER A 66 11.45 -0.21 5.91
CA SER A 66 10.18 -0.40 5.21
C SER A 66 10.42 -1.12 3.89
N THR A 67 9.60 -2.13 3.62
CA THR A 67 9.56 -2.83 2.32
C THR A 67 8.49 -2.26 1.39
N LEU A 68 7.68 -1.29 1.86
CA LEU A 68 6.64 -0.67 1.05
C LEU A 68 7.24 0.23 -0.04
N PRO A 69 6.55 0.36 -1.19
CA PRO A 69 6.97 1.29 -2.22
C PRO A 69 6.98 2.72 -1.67
N LYS A 70 8.00 3.50 -2.07
CA LYS A 70 8.14 4.90 -1.65
C LYS A 70 7.57 5.90 -2.65
N THR A 71 7.40 5.47 -3.89
CA THR A 71 6.87 6.26 -4.99
C THR A 71 5.68 5.54 -5.61
N MET A 72 4.84 6.28 -6.32
CA MET A 72 3.73 5.71 -7.08
C MET A 72 4.22 4.80 -8.21
N GLU A 73 5.34 5.16 -8.85
CA GLU A 73 6.03 4.34 -9.85
C GLU A 73 6.39 2.95 -9.28
N GLU A 74 7.10 2.90 -8.16
CA GLU A 74 7.47 1.62 -7.52
C GLU A 74 6.24 0.82 -7.08
N ALA A 75 5.15 1.50 -6.69
CA ALA A 75 3.90 0.84 -6.34
C ALA A 75 3.22 0.20 -7.56
N LEU A 76 3.24 0.88 -8.71
CA LEU A 76 2.68 0.38 -9.97
C LEU A 76 3.50 -0.79 -10.52
N ASP A 77 4.83 -0.70 -10.51
CA ASP A 77 5.71 -1.79 -10.95
C ASP A 77 5.45 -3.07 -10.16
N ARG A 78 5.31 -2.95 -8.83
CA ARG A 78 5.03 -4.09 -7.96
C ARG A 78 3.61 -4.62 -8.13
N PHE A 79 2.64 -3.75 -8.39
CA PHE A 79 1.27 -4.16 -8.68
C PHE A 79 1.21 -4.94 -9.99
N GLU A 80 1.83 -4.42 -11.06
CA GLU A 80 1.92 -5.05 -12.37
C GLU A 80 2.59 -6.44 -12.31
N ALA A 81 3.68 -6.55 -11.55
CA ALA A 81 4.39 -7.81 -11.36
C ALA A 81 3.64 -8.85 -10.49
N CYS A 82 2.52 -8.49 -9.86
CA CYS A 82 1.80 -9.36 -8.92
C CYS A 82 0.77 -10.25 -9.63
N GLY A 83 1.23 -11.35 -10.22
CA GLY A 83 0.38 -12.34 -10.91
C GLY A 83 -0.86 -12.80 -10.12
N PRO A 84 -0.75 -13.20 -8.84
CA PRO A 84 -1.91 -13.64 -8.06
C PRO A 84 -2.99 -12.55 -7.88
N VAL A 85 -2.59 -11.28 -7.79
CA VAL A 85 -3.54 -10.17 -7.70
C VAL A 85 -4.26 -9.96 -9.02
N ARG A 86 -3.54 -10.06 -10.15
CA ARG A 86 -4.13 -10.00 -11.50
C ARG A 86 -5.20 -11.08 -11.68
N GLU A 87 -4.88 -12.33 -11.31
CA GLU A 87 -5.82 -13.45 -11.42
C GLU A 87 -7.09 -13.23 -10.57
N LEU A 88 -6.94 -12.77 -9.33
CA LEU A 88 -8.07 -12.61 -8.40
C LEU A 88 -8.95 -11.40 -8.69
N LEU A 89 -8.38 -10.30 -9.20
CA LEU A 89 -9.15 -9.12 -9.60
C LEU A 89 -9.81 -9.28 -10.97
N GLY A 90 -9.30 -10.20 -11.80
CA GLY A 90 -9.69 -10.35 -13.19
C GLY A 90 -8.91 -9.38 -14.10
N GLU A 91 -8.61 -9.86 -15.31
CA GLU A 91 -7.74 -9.15 -16.25
C GLU A 91 -8.24 -7.75 -16.59
N ASP A 92 -9.53 -7.61 -16.93
CA ASP A 92 -10.11 -6.34 -17.37
C ASP A 92 -10.01 -5.26 -16.28
N PHE A 93 -10.35 -5.61 -15.04
CA PHE A 93 -10.27 -4.68 -13.93
C PHE A 93 -8.81 -4.32 -13.62
N PHE A 94 -7.94 -5.33 -13.56
CA PHE A 94 -6.52 -5.13 -13.25
C PHE A 94 -5.86 -4.17 -14.25
N GLN A 95 -6.05 -4.42 -15.55
CA GLN A 95 -5.49 -3.59 -16.61
C GLN A 95 -6.05 -2.18 -16.61
N THR A 96 -7.37 -2.05 -16.43
CA THR A 96 -8.01 -0.73 -16.37
C THR A 96 -7.48 0.08 -15.20
N TYR A 97 -7.38 -0.53 -14.01
CA TYR A 97 -6.89 0.16 -12.82
C TYR A 97 -5.42 0.55 -12.95
N LEU A 98 -4.56 -0.38 -13.42
CA LEU A 98 -3.15 -0.10 -13.69
C LEU A 98 -3.03 1.08 -14.67
N ARG A 99 -3.75 1.03 -15.80
CA ARG A 99 -3.68 2.08 -16.82
C ARG A 99 -4.14 3.45 -16.31
N VAL A 100 -5.24 3.50 -15.55
CA VAL A 100 -5.73 4.76 -14.95
C VAL A 100 -4.65 5.37 -14.05
N LYS A 101 -4.01 4.56 -13.21
CA LYS A 101 -2.96 5.02 -12.30
C LYS A 101 -1.65 5.37 -13.02
N SER A 102 -1.28 4.66 -14.08
CA SER A 102 -0.13 5.05 -14.92
C SER A 102 -0.35 6.40 -15.58
N VAL A 103 -1.54 6.65 -16.15
CA VAL A 103 -1.85 7.95 -16.76
C VAL A 103 -1.84 9.08 -15.71
N GLU A 104 -2.35 8.83 -14.50
CA GLU A 104 -2.26 9.79 -13.39
C GLU A 104 -0.81 10.16 -13.06
N LEU A 105 0.09 9.18 -13.02
CA LEU A 105 1.52 9.40 -12.81
C LEU A 105 2.18 10.16 -13.96
N ASP A 106 1.91 9.76 -15.21
CA ASP A 106 2.45 10.43 -16.41
C ASP A 106 2.07 11.92 -16.43
N LEU A 107 0.81 12.22 -16.11
CA LEU A 107 0.30 13.59 -16.03
C LEU A 107 1.00 14.40 -14.93
N PHE A 108 1.26 13.78 -13.77
CA PHE A 108 1.99 14.44 -12.69
C PHE A 108 3.44 14.73 -13.08
N GLN A 109 4.13 13.76 -13.70
CA GLN A 109 5.52 13.91 -14.13
C GLN A 109 5.69 14.94 -15.27
N GLY A 110 4.63 15.21 -16.04
CA GLY A 110 4.62 16.26 -17.06
C GLY A 110 4.51 17.70 -16.51
N VAL A 111 4.35 17.89 -15.20
CA VAL A 111 4.13 19.21 -14.59
C VAL A 111 5.36 19.65 -13.78
N VAL A 112 5.88 20.84 -14.09
CA VAL A 112 6.82 21.53 -13.19
C VAL A 112 6.02 22.07 -12.00
N THR A 113 6.33 21.59 -10.80
CA THR A 113 5.66 21.98 -9.56
C THR A 113 6.08 23.38 -9.10
N SER A 114 5.30 23.99 -8.21
CA SER A 114 5.70 25.27 -7.58
C SER A 114 6.97 25.12 -6.75
N TRP A 115 7.12 23.99 -6.04
CA TRP A 115 8.31 23.70 -5.26
C TRP A 115 9.58 23.69 -6.13
N GLU A 116 9.54 23.03 -7.29
CA GLU A 116 10.67 23.01 -8.23
C GLU A 116 10.99 24.41 -8.77
N ARG A 117 9.97 25.22 -9.09
CA ARG A 117 10.19 26.63 -9.48
C ARG A 117 10.86 27.43 -8.38
N ASP A 118 10.46 27.24 -7.13
CA ASP A 118 10.97 28.04 -6.02
C ASP A 118 12.42 27.68 -5.62
N HIS A 119 12.83 26.42 -5.85
CA HIS A 119 14.10 25.87 -5.36
C HIS A 119 15.12 25.53 -6.46
N LEU A 120 14.68 25.20 -7.68
CA LEU A 120 15.55 24.76 -8.77
C LEU A 120 15.70 25.81 -9.88
N LEU A 121 14.80 26.80 -9.95
CA LEU A 121 14.97 27.93 -10.85
C LEU A 121 16.10 28.80 -10.34
N LEU A 122 17.14 28.98 -11.17
CA LEU A 122 18.23 29.90 -10.88
C LEU A 122 17.67 31.32 -10.76
N LYS A 123 17.68 31.87 -9.54
CA LYS A 123 17.41 33.29 -9.30
C LYS A 123 18.67 34.06 -9.69
N VAL A 124 18.69 34.55 -10.93
CA VAL A 124 19.68 35.54 -11.40
C VAL A 124 19.24 36.93 -10.97
#